data_AF-A0A934ZZR6-F1
#
_entry.id   AF-A0A934ZZR6-F1
#
_cell.length_a   1.000
_cell.length_b   1.000
_cell.length_c   1.000
_cell.angle_alpha   90.00
_cell.angle_beta   90.00
_cell.angle_gamma   90.00
#
_symmetry.space_group_name_H-M   'P 1'
#
loop_
_entity.id
_entity.type
_entity.pdbx_description
1 polymer ?
#
loop_
_entity_poly.entity_id
_entity_poly.type
_entity_poly.pdbx_seq_one_letter_code
_entity_poly.pdbx_strand_id
1 'polypeptide(L)'
;MKSPHTEIADKILKTIATQRETVRKIVSAKDKINAIATVFNAGIRRIEEMGCGVYRWTGESSVLFAASLSSVPSFKDPALADLFESLMAEGVEFTSNEYPANLNRDFSGVVRAENGLEIRVCICVYVKNDSDVCRRVVKSSKTVEQFEYEIVCD
;
A
#
# COMPACT_ATOMS: atom_id res chain seq x y z
N MET A 1 -13.86 -41.03 11.68
CA MET A 1 -13.71 -40.12 10.51
C MET A 1 -14.90 -39.19 10.49
N LYS A 2 -14.70 -37.87 10.37
CA LYS A 2 -15.83 -36.93 10.20
C LYS A 2 -16.41 -37.13 8.79
N SER A 3 -17.72 -36.92 8.64
CA SER A 3 -18.37 -36.94 7.33
C SER A 3 -17.87 -35.76 6.48
N PRO A 4 -17.65 -35.94 5.16
CA PRO A 4 -17.25 -34.84 4.27
C PRO A 4 -18.17 -33.62 4.35
N HIS A 5 -19.47 -33.83 4.59
CA HIS A 5 -20.43 -32.75 4.78
C HIS A 5 -20.21 -31.96 6.08
N THR A 6 -19.78 -32.64 7.15
CA THR A 6 -19.43 -31.99 8.43
C THR A 6 -18.15 -31.16 8.29
N GLU A 7 -17.17 -31.63 7.52
CA GLU A 7 -15.93 -30.86 7.27
C GLU A 7 -16.18 -29.60 6.43
N ILE A 8 -17.07 -29.68 5.44
CA ILE A 8 -17.49 -28.51 4.65
C ILE A 8 -18.23 -27.51 5.53
N ALA A 9 -19.16 -27.97 6.37
CA ALA A 9 -19.90 -27.11 7.29
C ALA A 9 -18.96 -26.40 8.30
N ASP A 10 -18.01 -27.12 8.88
CA ASP A 10 -17.02 -26.57 9.82
C ASP A 10 -16.17 -25.48 9.15
N LYS A 11 -15.75 -25.68 7.89
CA LYS A 11 -15.01 -24.68 7.10
C LYS A 11 -15.84 -23.43 6.85
N ILE A 12 -17.09 -23.59 6.41
CA ILE A 12 -18.00 -22.46 6.15
C ILE A 12 -18.23 -21.64 7.43
N LEU A 13 -18.49 -22.30 8.56
CA LEU A 13 -18.70 -21.64 9.84
C LEU A 13 -17.46 -20.86 10.30
N LYS A 14 -16.26 -21.43 10.11
CA LYS A 14 -15.00 -20.74 10.40
C LYS A 14 -14.83 -19.49 9.54
N THR A 15 -15.09 -19.57 8.23
CA THR A 15 -15.02 -18.41 7.33
C THR A 15 -15.99 -17.30 7.76
N ILE A 16 -17.23 -17.65 8.08
CA ILE A 16 -18.24 -16.69 8.55
C ILE A 16 -17.79 -16.03 9.86
N ALA A 17 -17.23 -16.79 10.80
CA ALA A 17 -16.74 -16.26 12.07
C ALA A 17 -15.60 -15.25 11.84
N THR A 18 -14.63 -15.58 10.97
CA THR A 18 -13.55 -14.66 10.60
C THR A 18 -14.09 -13.38 9.98
N GLN A 19 -14.98 -13.49 8.98
CA GLN A 19 -15.56 -12.32 8.31
C GLN A 19 -16.34 -11.41 9.26
N ARG A 20 -17.10 -11.99 10.21
CA ARG A 20 -17.80 -11.21 11.25
C ARG A 20 -16.85 -10.44 12.14
N GLU A 21 -15.74 -11.07 12.52
CA GLU A 21 -14.71 -10.42 13.33
C GLU A 21 -14.03 -9.28 12.56
N THR A 22 -13.69 -9.49 11.28
CA THR A 22 -13.17 -8.44 10.41
C THR A 22 -14.12 -7.25 10.33
N VAL A 23 -15.42 -7.49 10.11
CA VAL A 23 -16.42 -6.42 10.04
C VAL A 23 -16.50 -5.66 11.36
N ARG A 24 -16.50 -6.35 12.51
CA ARG A 24 -16.49 -5.69 13.83
C ARG A 24 -15.27 -4.79 13.99
N LYS A 25 -14.08 -5.27 13.60
CA LYS A 25 -12.86 -4.48 13.67
C LYS A 25 -12.91 -3.26 12.77
N ILE A 26 -13.45 -3.37 11.57
CA ILE A 26 -13.62 -2.24 10.66
C ILE A 26 -14.57 -1.21 11.26
N VAL A 27 -15.72 -1.66 11.77
CA VAL A 27 -16.73 -0.77 12.37
C VAL A 27 -16.17 -0.04 13.59
N SER A 28 -15.41 -0.73 14.46
CA SER A 28 -14.83 -0.08 15.63
C SER A 28 -13.65 0.83 15.28
N ALA A 29 -12.96 0.59 14.15
CA ALA A 29 -11.87 1.43 13.66
C ALA A 29 -12.33 2.52 12.66
N LYS A 30 -13.65 2.69 12.46
CA LYS A 30 -14.21 3.56 11.41
C LYS A 30 -13.66 4.98 11.42
N ASP A 31 -13.44 5.56 12.60
CA ASP A 31 -13.03 6.96 12.72
C ASP A 31 -11.57 7.12 12.26
N LYS A 32 -10.72 6.15 12.59
CA LYS A 32 -9.33 6.14 12.10
C LYS A 32 -9.25 5.86 10.60
N ILE A 33 -10.08 4.93 10.11
CA ILE A 33 -10.20 4.67 8.66
C ILE A 33 -10.64 5.94 7.94
N ASN A 34 -11.62 6.66 8.47
CA ASN A 34 -12.14 7.90 7.88
C ASN A 34 -11.12 9.04 7.92
N ALA A 35 -10.35 9.18 9.00
CA ALA A 35 -9.27 10.16 9.09
C ALA A 35 -8.22 9.94 7.99
N ILE A 36 -7.74 8.69 7.85
CA ILE A 36 -6.81 8.30 6.79
C ILE A 36 -7.42 8.51 5.41
N ALA A 37 -8.66 8.08 5.19
CA ALA A 37 -9.36 8.26 3.92
C ALA A 37 -9.50 9.74 3.55
N THR A 38 -9.77 10.61 4.52
CA THR A 38 -9.95 12.05 4.31
C THR A 38 -8.64 12.69 3.84
N VAL A 39 -7.55 12.44 4.58
CA VAL A 39 -6.23 12.95 4.22
C VAL A 39 -5.78 12.41 2.87
N PHE A 40 -5.92 11.10 2.66
CA PHE A 40 -5.56 10.45 1.41
C PHE A 40 -6.30 11.06 0.23
N ASN A 41 -7.63 11.15 0.30
CA ASN A 41 -8.42 11.72 -0.80
C ASN A 41 -8.14 13.21 -1.03
N ALA A 42 -7.91 13.98 0.03
CA ALA A 42 -7.59 15.40 -0.08
C ALA A 42 -6.25 15.61 -0.79
N GLY A 43 -5.21 14.85 -0.43
CA GLY A 43 -3.91 14.94 -1.09
C GLY A 43 -3.95 14.42 -2.52
N ILE A 44 -4.64 13.31 -2.79
CA ILE A 44 -4.81 12.81 -4.17
C ILE A 44 -5.50 13.84 -5.06
N ARG A 45 -6.57 14.50 -4.60
CA ARG A 45 -7.24 15.56 -5.38
C ARG A 45 -6.33 16.72 -5.76
N ARG A 46 -5.36 17.06 -4.90
CA ARG A 46 -4.36 18.11 -5.22
C ARG A 46 -3.37 17.64 -6.28
N ILE A 47 -3.23 16.34 -6.44
CA ILE A 47 -2.30 15.69 -7.38
C ILE A 47 -3.05 15.17 -8.62
N GLU A 48 -4.39 15.25 -8.70
CA GLU A 48 -5.20 14.68 -9.79
C GLU A 48 -4.85 15.23 -11.19
N GLU A 49 -4.24 16.42 -11.28
CA GLU A 49 -3.66 16.94 -12.52
C GLU A 49 -2.49 16.07 -13.06
N MET A 50 -1.85 15.32 -12.17
CA MET A 50 -0.87 14.26 -12.44
C MET A 50 -1.62 12.93 -12.48
N GLY A 51 -1.95 12.43 -13.68
CA GLY A 51 -2.88 11.31 -13.89
C GLY A 51 -2.82 10.24 -12.78
N CYS A 52 -3.94 10.03 -12.09
CA CYS A 52 -3.99 9.24 -10.86
C CYS A 52 -4.96 8.05 -10.99
N GLY A 53 -4.51 6.86 -10.61
CA GLY A 53 -5.37 5.70 -10.36
C GLY A 53 -5.54 5.48 -8.86
N VAL A 54 -6.77 5.41 -8.35
CA VAL A 54 -7.06 5.15 -6.92
C VAL A 54 -7.74 3.81 -6.74
N TYR A 55 -7.24 3.01 -5.80
CA TYR A 55 -7.78 1.72 -5.44
C TYR A 55 -7.98 1.61 -3.93
N ARG A 56 -9.07 0.94 -3.53
CA ARG A 56 -9.36 0.64 -2.12
C ARG A 56 -9.71 -0.82 -1.98
N TRP A 57 -9.20 -1.46 -0.94
CA TRP A 57 -9.46 -2.87 -0.68
C TRP A 57 -9.62 -3.14 0.80
N THR A 58 -10.47 -4.10 1.11
CA THR A 58 -10.69 -4.58 2.47
C THR A 58 -10.36 -6.07 2.49
N GLY A 59 -9.37 -6.42 3.30
CA GLY A 59 -8.94 -7.79 3.56
C GLY A 59 -9.44 -8.33 4.89
N GLU A 60 -9.07 -9.57 5.20
CA GLU A 60 -9.46 -10.24 6.45
C GLU A 60 -8.95 -9.52 7.72
N SER A 61 -7.83 -8.82 7.63
CA SER A 61 -7.19 -8.13 8.76
C SER A 61 -6.71 -6.71 8.45
N SER A 62 -7.04 -6.19 7.27
CA SER A 62 -6.57 -4.87 6.86
C SER A 62 -7.50 -4.12 5.93
N VAL A 63 -7.34 -2.80 5.91
CA VAL A 63 -7.92 -1.90 4.90
C VAL A 63 -6.76 -1.26 4.15
N LEU A 64 -6.80 -1.27 2.82
CA LEU A 64 -5.78 -0.70 1.94
C LEU A 64 -6.33 0.52 1.19
N PHE A 65 -5.58 1.61 1.27
CA PHE A 65 -5.67 2.77 0.39
C PHE A 65 -4.49 2.76 -0.57
N ALA A 66 -4.73 2.70 -1.87
CA ALA A 66 -3.68 2.66 -2.87
C ALA A 66 -3.87 3.75 -3.93
N ALA A 67 -2.79 4.40 -4.32
CA ALA A 67 -2.77 5.33 -5.45
C ALA A 67 -1.55 5.09 -6.35
N SER A 68 -1.77 5.22 -7.65
CA SER A 68 -0.74 5.28 -8.67
C SER A 68 -0.70 6.69 -9.24
N LEU A 69 0.34 7.45 -8.91
CA LEU A 69 0.56 8.81 -9.36
C LEU A 69 1.47 8.79 -10.58
N SER A 70 0.92 9.11 -11.75
CA SER A 70 1.69 9.13 -12.99
C SER A 70 2.15 10.54 -13.35
N SER A 71 3.25 10.62 -14.08
CA SER A 71 3.77 11.88 -14.61
C SER A 71 4.15 12.91 -13.53
N VAL A 72 4.65 12.45 -12.38
CA VAL A 72 5.11 13.33 -11.32
C VAL A 72 6.42 14.03 -11.74
N PRO A 73 6.55 15.36 -11.59
CA PRO A 73 7.77 16.07 -11.96
C PRO A 73 8.97 15.63 -11.13
N SER A 74 8.82 15.51 -9.81
CA SER A 74 9.88 15.13 -8.87
C SER A 74 9.31 14.49 -7.60
N PHE A 75 10.11 13.68 -6.91
CA PHE A 75 9.81 13.27 -5.53
C PHE A 75 9.80 14.42 -4.53
N LYS A 76 10.32 15.59 -4.92
CA LYS A 76 10.28 16.82 -4.11
C LYS A 76 9.07 17.71 -4.44
N ASP A 77 8.10 17.19 -5.20
CA ASP A 77 6.88 17.93 -5.47
C ASP A 77 6.17 18.32 -4.16
N PRO A 78 5.82 19.60 -3.94
CA PRO A 78 5.20 20.04 -2.70
C PRO A 78 3.88 19.35 -2.40
N ALA A 79 3.04 19.06 -3.40
CA ALA A 79 1.78 18.38 -3.18
C ALA A 79 1.98 16.93 -2.74
N LEU A 80 3.03 16.28 -3.27
CA LEU A 80 3.44 14.95 -2.83
C LEU A 80 3.98 14.97 -1.39
N ALA A 81 4.83 15.94 -1.05
CA ALA A 81 5.37 16.11 0.30
C ALA A 81 4.23 16.35 1.32
N ASP A 82 3.31 17.26 1.02
CA ASP A 82 2.14 17.55 1.85
C ASP A 82 1.28 16.31 2.11
N LEU A 83 1.07 15.47 1.09
CA LEU A 83 0.33 14.21 1.23
C LEU A 83 1.04 13.26 2.20
N PHE A 84 2.35 13.07 2.06
CA PHE A 84 3.11 12.23 2.98
C PHE A 84 3.12 12.79 4.41
N GLU A 85 3.36 14.08 4.58
CA GLU A 85 3.35 14.74 5.89
C GLU A 85 2.00 14.60 6.58
N SER A 86 0.91 14.82 5.84
CA SER A 86 -0.44 14.69 6.39
C SER A 86 -0.76 13.25 6.79
N LEU A 87 -0.32 12.25 6.01
CA LEU A 87 -0.49 10.83 6.36
C LEU A 87 0.38 10.41 7.54
N MET A 88 1.61 10.92 7.64
CA MET A 88 2.49 10.70 8.79
C MET A 88 1.94 11.36 10.06
N ALA A 89 1.28 12.52 9.95
CA ALA A 89 0.57 13.14 11.07
C ALA A 89 -0.59 12.28 11.60
N GLU A 90 -1.18 11.45 10.73
CA GLU A 90 -2.13 10.41 11.11
C GLU A 90 -1.47 9.13 11.63
N GLY A 91 -0.14 9.11 11.80
CA GLY A 91 0.60 7.97 12.34
C GLY A 91 0.89 6.87 11.32
N VAL A 92 0.82 7.16 10.02
CA VAL A 92 1.28 6.23 8.97
C VAL A 92 2.80 6.26 8.92
N GLU A 93 3.44 5.13 9.20
CA GLU A 93 4.88 4.99 9.10
C GLU A 93 5.26 4.46 7.71
N PHE A 94 5.93 5.29 6.90
CA PHE A 94 6.29 4.92 5.53
C PHE A 94 7.66 4.25 5.42
N THR A 95 7.70 3.28 4.51
CA THR A 95 8.91 2.72 3.92
C THR A 95 8.84 2.91 2.41
N SER A 96 10.01 2.97 1.76
CA SER A 96 10.09 3.14 0.30
C SER A 96 10.85 2.00 -0.34
N ASN A 97 10.29 1.42 -1.40
CA ASN A 97 11.00 0.51 -2.28
C ASN A 97 11.50 1.29 -3.51
N GLU A 98 12.82 1.36 -3.64
CA GLU A 98 13.48 1.94 -4.81
C GLU A 98 13.75 0.85 -5.84
N TYR A 99 13.28 1.03 -7.07
CA TYR A 99 13.57 0.11 -8.15
C TYR A 99 14.81 0.59 -8.90
N PRO A 100 15.96 -0.12 -8.85
CA PRO A 100 17.21 0.36 -9.44
C PRO A 100 17.13 0.63 -10.95
N ALA A 101 16.20 -0.04 -11.63
CA ALA A 101 16.01 0.03 -13.07
C ALA A 101 15.17 1.23 -13.54
N ASN A 102 14.41 1.90 -12.67
CA ASN A 102 13.51 2.99 -13.06
C ASN A 102 13.57 4.16 -12.05
N LEU A 103 13.02 5.32 -12.44
CA LEU A 103 12.91 6.48 -11.54
C LEU A 103 11.69 6.39 -10.63
N ASN A 104 10.94 5.28 -10.65
CA ASN A 104 9.71 5.13 -9.91
C ASN A 104 9.99 4.64 -8.49
N ARG A 105 9.11 4.99 -7.56
CA ARG A 105 9.20 4.55 -6.18
C ARG A 105 7.84 4.16 -5.67
N ASP A 106 7.81 3.08 -4.91
CA ASP A 106 6.63 2.65 -4.19
C ASP A 106 6.81 2.98 -2.72
N PHE A 107 5.88 3.75 -2.17
CA PHE A 107 5.83 4.10 -0.77
C PHE A 107 4.74 3.28 -0.09
N SER A 108 5.12 2.48 0.90
CA SER A 108 4.19 1.64 1.66
C SER A 108 4.23 2.03 3.12
N GLY A 109 3.08 2.32 3.69
CA GLY A 109 2.94 2.65 5.10
C GLY A 109 1.82 1.89 5.78
N VAL A 110 1.96 1.73 7.09
CA VAL A 110 0.97 1.04 7.93
C VAL A 110 0.70 1.88 9.17
N VAL A 111 -0.57 1.98 9.55
CA VAL A 111 -1.01 2.42 10.87
C VAL A 111 -1.93 1.36 11.46
N ARG A 112 -1.77 1.06 12.74
CA ARG A 112 -2.57 0.05 13.44
C ARG A 112 -3.62 0.74 14.31
N ALA A 113 -4.89 0.40 14.12
CA ALA A 113 -5.96 0.83 15.01
C ALA A 113 -5.85 0.12 16.38
N GLU A 114 -6.48 0.68 17.41
CA GLU A 114 -6.41 0.15 18.79
C GLU A 114 -6.85 -1.32 18.90
N ASN A 115 -7.78 -1.74 18.05
CA ASN A 115 -8.28 -3.12 17.98
C ASN A 115 -7.39 -4.09 17.17
N GLY A 116 -6.21 -3.63 16.75
CA GLY A 116 -5.25 -4.40 15.97
C GLY A 116 -5.55 -4.50 14.47
N LEU A 117 -6.56 -3.81 13.94
CA LEU A 117 -6.78 -3.71 12.49
C LEU A 117 -5.64 -2.91 11.85
N GLU A 118 -5.08 -3.42 10.75
CA GLU A 118 -4.05 -2.69 9.99
C GLU A 118 -4.70 -1.83 8.91
N ILE A 119 -4.37 -0.54 8.89
CA ILE A 119 -4.73 0.36 7.81
C ILE A 119 -3.45 0.62 7.02
N ARG A 120 -3.44 0.14 5.77
CA ARG A 120 -2.30 0.17 4.87
C ARG A 120 -2.48 1.27 3.85
N VAL A 121 -1.40 1.97 3.54
CA VAL A 121 -1.35 2.99 2.50
C VAL A 121 -0.24 2.64 1.52
N CYS A 122 -0.55 2.60 0.23
CA CYS A 122 0.42 2.39 -0.84
C CYS A 122 0.35 3.53 -1.86
N ILE A 123 1.46 4.17 -2.15
CA ILE A 123 1.54 5.24 -3.15
C ILE A 123 2.67 4.87 -4.12
N CYS A 124 2.29 4.45 -5.31
CA CYS A 124 3.21 4.20 -6.42
C CYS A 124 3.40 5.52 -7.17
N VAL A 125 4.63 6.02 -7.21
CA VAL A 125 4.97 7.31 -7.83
C VAL A 125 5.81 7.07 -9.06
N TYR A 126 5.27 7.44 -10.23
CA TYR A 126 5.93 7.31 -11.52
C TYR A 126 6.40 8.70 -11.99
N VAL A 127 7.72 8.89 -12.01
CA VAL A 127 8.35 10.14 -12.44
C VAL A 127 8.38 10.20 -13.96
N LYS A 128 8.18 11.39 -14.53
CA LYS A 128 8.28 11.58 -15.99
C LYS A 128 9.67 11.18 -16.51
N ASN A 129 9.71 10.48 -17.64
CA ASN A 129 10.97 10.07 -18.28
C ASN A 129 11.84 11.25 -18.73
N ASP A 130 11.23 12.39 -19.02
CA ASP A 130 11.85 13.65 -19.43
C ASP A 130 11.92 14.69 -18.31
N SER A 131 11.82 14.26 -17.03
CA SER A 131 11.94 15.15 -15.89
C SER A 131 13.29 15.88 -15.88
N ASP A 132 13.25 17.21 -15.93
CA ASP A 132 14.41 18.10 -15.82
C ASP A 132 14.95 18.19 -14.38
N VAL A 133 14.13 17.79 -13.40
CA VAL A 133 14.41 17.87 -11.96
C VAL A 133 14.75 16.53 -11.32
N CYS A 134 14.46 15.40 -11.97
CA CYS A 134 14.80 14.06 -11.50
C CYS A 134 15.68 13.33 -12.52
N ARG A 135 16.98 13.21 -12.22
CA ARG A 135 17.94 12.43 -13.02
C ARG A 135 18.47 11.23 -12.26
N ARG A 136 18.74 10.13 -12.97
CA ARG A 136 19.43 8.96 -12.40
C ARG A 136 20.89 9.32 -12.14
N VAL A 137 21.32 9.22 -10.89
CA VAL A 137 22.72 9.43 -10.50
C VAL A 137 23.23 8.15 -9.85
N VAL A 138 24.30 7.56 -10.40
CA VAL A 138 24.95 6.40 -9.79
C VAL A 138 25.68 6.88 -8.55
N LYS A 139 25.14 6.57 -7.36
CA LYS A 139 25.76 6.93 -6.07
C LYS A 139 26.80 5.90 -5.61
N SER A 140 26.61 4.63 -5.96
CA SER A 140 27.50 3.51 -5.65
C SER A 140 27.11 2.28 -6.46
N SER A 141 28.05 1.40 -6.77
CA SER A 141 27.76 0.06 -7.27
C SER A 141 27.86 -0.97 -6.14
N LYS A 142 26.92 -1.91 -6.08
CA LYS A 142 27.03 -3.14 -5.29
C LYS A 142 26.95 -4.31 -6.25
N THR A 143 27.92 -5.22 -6.16
CA THR A 143 27.81 -6.54 -6.80
C THR A 143 26.83 -7.37 -5.97
N VAL A 144 25.74 -7.83 -6.58
CA VAL A 144 24.79 -8.74 -5.96
C VAL A 144 24.94 -10.09 -6.66
N GLU A 145 25.28 -11.13 -5.91
CA GLU A 145 25.23 -12.50 -6.44
C GLU A 145 23.76 -12.89 -6.63
N GLN A 146 23.38 -13.17 -7.88
CA GLN A 146 22.05 -13.65 -8.24
C GLN A 146 22.15 -15.16 -8.50
N PHE A 147 21.49 -15.96 -7.66
CA PHE A 147 21.44 -17.40 -7.81
C PHE A 147 20.20 -17.78 -8.63
N GLU A 148 20.41 -18.43 -9.77
CA GLU A 148 19.36 -19.08 -10.55
C GLU A 148 19.43 -20.58 -10.28
N TYR A 149 18.30 -21.17 -9.92
CA TYR A 149 18.18 -22.61 -9.66
C TYR A 149 17.28 -23.22 -10.72
N GLU A 150 17.77 -24.25 -11.39
CA GLU A 150 16.96 -25.15 -12.20
C GLU A 150 16.59 -26.37 -11.34
N ILE A 151 15.30 -26.68 -11.23
CA ILE A 151 14.84 -27.92 -10.59
C ILE A 151 14.80 -29.00 -11.67
N VAL A 152 15.76 -29.91 -11.60
CA VAL A 152 15.77 -31.15 -12.40
C VAL A 152 15.15 -32.26 -11.56
N CYS A 153 14.11 -32.91 -12.10
CA CYS A 153 13.50 -34.09 -11.51
C CYS A 153 13.83 -35.31 -12.38
N ASP A 154 14.19 -36.43 -11.75
CA ASP A 154 14.34 -37.76 -12.39
C ASP A 154 12.98 -38.44 -12.63
#